data_AF-A0A0W0Z584-F1
#
_entry.id   AF-A0A0W0Z584-F1
#
_cell.length_a   1.000
_cell.length_b   1.000
_cell.length_c   1.000
_cell.angle_alpha   90.00
_cell.angle_beta   90.00
_cell.angle_gamma   90.00
#
_symmetry.space_group_name_H-M   'P 1'
#
loop_
_entity.id
_entity.type
_entity.pdbx_description
1 polymer ?
#
loop_
_entity_poly.entity_id
_entity_poly.type
_entity_poly.pdbx_seq_one_letter_code
_entity_poly.pdbx_strand_id
1 'polypeptide(L)' 'MSELANRINAALSKSHSIWLNEHDGSSHQLNAVGSRVTIIEGKGSEYIEVADGKSTILFNLNMIKSIKIT' A
#
# COMPACT_ATOMS: atom_id res chain seq x y z
N MET A 1 4.27 1.80 13.51
CA MET A 1 4.47 1.87 12.05
C MET A 1 5.84 1.35 11.64
N SER A 2 5.88 0.38 10.74
CA SER A 2 7.10 -0.18 10.17
C SER A 2 7.82 0.78 9.22
N GLU A 3 9.10 0.50 8.93
CA GLU A 3 9.86 1.23 7.91
C GLU A 3 9.18 1.16 6.53
N LEU A 4 8.62 -0.01 6.18
CA LEU A 4 7.89 -0.19 4.93
C LEU A 4 6.67 0.74 4.87
N ALA A 5 5.87 0.79 5.93
CA ALA A 5 4.73 1.68 6.03
C ALA A 5 5.14 3.16 5.87
N ASN A 6 6.22 3.59 6.54
CA ASN A 6 6.74 4.95 6.43
C ASN A 6 7.17 5.30 5.01
N ARG A 7 7.83 4.38 4.30
CA ARG A 7 8.26 4.58 2.91
C ARG A 7 7.07 4.72 1.96
N ILE A 8 6.03 3.93 2.14
CA ILE A 8 4.79 4.01 1.35
C ILE A 8 4.10 5.34 1.61
N ASN A 9 3.90 5.73 2.86
CA ASN A 9 3.30 7.03 3.21
C ASN A 9 4.08 8.21 2.61
N ALA A 10 5.41 8.20 2.70
CA ALA A 10 6.25 9.25 2.13
C ALA A 10 6.14 9.33 0.60
N ALA A 11 5.98 8.21 -0.10
CA ALA A 11 5.77 8.19 -1.55
C ALA A 11 4.37 8.68 -1.95
N LEU A 12 3.33 8.30 -1.19
CA LEU A 12 1.96 8.79 -1.39
C LEU A 12 1.87 10.31 -1.20
N SER A 13 2.53 10.86 -0.18
CA SER A 13 2.58 12.33 0.04
C SER A 13 3.24 13.09 -1.10
N LYS A 14 4.05 12.41 -1.92
CA LYS A 14 4.69 12.98 -3.12
C LYS A 14 3.92 12.69 -4.41
N SER A 15 2.73 12.08 -4.31
CA SER A 15 1.93 11.64 -5.46
C SER A 15 2.67 10.68 -6.41
N HIS A 16 3.63 9.91 -5.90
CA HIS A 16 4.32 8.89 -6.69
C HIS A 16 3.42 7.67 -6.88
N SER A 17 3.63 6.95 -7.98
CA SER A 17 3.01 5.65 -8.20
C SER A 17 3.80 4.57 -7.44
N ILE A 18 3.09 3.71 -6.72
CA ILE A 18 3.72 2.64 -5.94
C ILE A 18 3.22 1.30 -6.47
N TRP A 19 4.14 0.39 -6.75
CA TRP A 19 3.86 -0.99 -7.09
C TRP A 19 4.23 -1.87 -5.90
N LEU A 20 3.27 -2.64 -5.42
CA LEU A 20 3.44 -3.66 -4.40
C LEU A 20 3.68 -5.00 -5.08
N ASN A 21 4.78 -5.68 -4.74
CA ASN A 21 5.07 -7.03 -5.21
C ASN A 21 4.95 -7.97 -4.03
N GLU A 22 4.04 -8.93 -4.13
CA GLU A 22 3.74 -9.90 -3.08
C GLU A 22 4.64 -11.13 -3.15
N HIS A 23 4.66 -11.91 -2.07
CA HIS A 23 5.45 -13.14 -1.98
C HIS A 23 4.99 -14.24 -2.94
N ASP A 24 3.72 -14.24 -3.35
CA ASP A 24 3.15 -15.16 -4.34
C ASP A 24 3.52 -14.77 -5.79
N GLY A 25 4.15 -13.61 -5.98
CA GLY A 25 4.52 -13.07 -7.29
C GLY A 25 3.50 -12.10 -7.88
N SER A 26 2.37 -11.87 -7.23
CA SER A 26 1.38 -10.88 -7.65
C SER A 26 1.94 -9.45 -7.54
N SER A 27 1.49 -8.58 -8.44
CA SER A 27 1.90 -7.17 -8.48
C SER A 27 0.68 -6.25 -8.55
N HIS A 28 0.59 -5.31 -7.62
CA HIS A 28 -0.53 -4.38 -7.50
C HIS A 28 -0.05 -2.94 -7.56
N GLN A 29 -0.69 -2.14 -8.39
CA GLN A 29 -0.42 -0.70 -8.43
C GLN A 29 -1.33 0.01 -7.41
N LEU A 30 -0.72 0.73 -6.48
CA LEU A 30 -1.40 1.71 -5.65
C LEU A 30 -1.52 3.00 -6.47
N ASN A 31 -2.74 3.30 -6.89
CA ASN A 31 -3.03 4.56 -7.54
C ASN A 31 -3.36 5.61 -6.48
N ALA A 32 -2.43 6.54 -6.24
CA ALA A 32 -2.63 7.65 -5.31
C ALA A 32 -3.55 8.74 -5.88
N VAL A 33 -3.77 8.74 -7.20
CA VAL A 33 -4.57 9.76 -7.89
C VAL A 33 -6.03 9.32 -7.91
N GLY A 34 -6.84 9.89 -7.01
CA GLY A 34 -8.29 9.68 -6.94
C GLY A 34 -8.74 8.68 -5.88
N SER A 35 -7.85 7.79 -5.42
CA SER A 35 -8.15 6.84 -4.35
C SER A 35 -7.53 7.29 -3.02
N ARG A 36 -8.26 7.12 -1.91
CA ARG A 36 -7.72 7.33 -0.55
C ARG A 36 -6.90 6.11 -0.16
N VAL A 37 -5.60 6.30 0.05
CA VAL A 37 -4.69 5.26 0.56
C VAL A 37 -4.36 5.55 2.02
N THR A 38 -4.51 4.58 2.90
CA THR A 38 -4.25 4.71 4.34
C THR A 38 -3.61 3.44 4.88
N ILE A 39 -2.67 3.56 5.81
CA ILE A 39 -2.07 2.41 6.49
C ILE A 39 -2.75 2.25 7.85
N ILE A 40 -3.28 1.06 8.11
CA ILE A 40 -3.98 0.71 9.35
C ILE A 40 -3.31 -0.49 10.03
N GLU A 41 -3.32 -0.52 11.36
CA GLU A 41 -2.94 -1.71 12.12
C GLU A 41 -4.18 -2.54 12.48
N GLY A 42 -4.09 -3.86 12.30
CA GLY A 42 -5.16 -4.79 12.65
C GLY A 42 -4.63 -6.19 12.92
N LYS A 43 -5.13 -6.87 13.96
CA LYS A 43 -4.80 -8.27 14.26
C LYS A 43 -3.28 -8.58 14.27
N GLY A 44 -2.44 -7.65 14.72
CA GLY A 44 -0.98 -7.81 14.78
C GLY A 44 -0.25 -7.70 13.44
N SER A 45 -0.87 -7.10 12.42
CA SER A 45 -0.22 -6.77 11.15
C SER A 45 -0.64 -5.38 10.68
N GLU A 46 0.18 -4.78 9.82
CA GLU A 46 -0.17 -3.54 9.13
C GLU A 46 -0.83 -3.87 7.78
N TYR A 47 -1.79 -3.06 7.37
CA TYR A 47 -2.51 -3.19 6.10
C TYR A 47 -2.52 -1.86 5.36
N ILE A 48 -2.47 -1.93 4.04
CA ILE A 48 -2.71 -0.82 3.13
C ILE A 48 -4.18 -0.89 2.72
N GLU A 49 -4.96 0.07 3.19
CA GLU A 49 -6.32 0.31 2.76
C GLU A 49 -6.32 1.24 1.55
N VAL A 50 -6.91 0.80 0.44
CA VAL A 50 -7.12 1.61 -0.76
C VAL A 50 -8.61 1.71 -1.02
N ALA A 51 -9.15 2.93 -0.92
CA ALA A 51 -10.57 3.20 -1.14
C ALA A 51 -10.75 4.15 -2.35
N ASP A 52 -11.43 3.67 -3.39
CA ASP A 52 -11.74 4.44 -4.62
C ASP A 52 -13.17 5.02 -4.59
N GLY A 53 -13.76 5.17 -3.40
CA GLY A 53 -15.13 5.65 -3.20
C GLY A 53 -16.24 4.64 -3.55
N LYS A 54 -15.96 3.61 -4.37
CA LYS A 54 -16.88 2.50 -4.67
C LYS A 54 -16.52 1.18 -3.98
N SER A 55 -15.23 0.98 -3.70
CA SER A 55 -14.73 -0.27 -3.14
C SER A 55 -13.49 0.02 -2.30
N THR A 56 -13.28 -0.83 -1.31
CA THR A 56 -12.11 -0.80 -0.44
C THR A 56 -11.34 -2.10 -0.61
N ILE A 57 -10.05 -2.00 -0.90
CA ILE A 57 -9.12 -3.13 -1.00
C ILE A 57 -8.13 -3.03 0.15
N LEU A 58 -7.83 -4.16 0.78
CA LEU A 58 -6.87 -4.26 1.87
C LEU A 58 -5.71 -5.16 1.45
N PHE A 59 -4.49 -4.63 1.50
CA PHE A 59 -3.26 -5.37 1.26
C PHE A 59 -2.53 -5.59 2.58
N ASN A 60 -2.22 -6.82 2.94
CA ASN A 60 -1.46 -7.12 4.15
C ASN A 60 0.04 -6.83 3.91
N LEU A 61 0.65 -5.94 4.71
CA LEU A 61 2.07 -5.59 4.54
C LEU A 61 3.00 -6.80 4.72
N ASN A 62 2.61 -7.81 5.49
CA ASN A 62 3.40 -9.03 5.66
C ASN A 62 3.45 -9.91 4.40
N MET A 63 2.53 -9.70 3.46
CA MET A 63 2.54 -10.38 2.17
C MET A 63 3.42 -9.65 1.14
N ILE A 64 3.85 -8.42 1.43
CA ILE A 64 4.63 -7.60 0.50
C ILE A 64 6.10 -7.96 0.60
N LYS A 65 6.62 -8.54 -0.49
CA LYS A 65 8.03 -8.88 -0.65
C LYS A 65 8.88 -7.64 -0.96
N SER A 66 8.38 -6.75 -1.83
CA SER A 66 9.11 -5.54 -2.23
C SER A 66 8.19 -4.48 -2.82
N ILE A 67 8.63 -3.23 -2.79
CA ILE A 67 7.93 -2.11 -3.42
C ILE A 67 8.80 -1.44 -4.48
N LYS A 68 8.16 -0.96 -5.55
CA LYS A 68 8.76 -0.07 -6.55
C LYS A 68 8.01 1.25 -6.55
N ILE A 69 8.75 2.36 -6.51
CA ILE A 69 8.20 3.72 -6.49
C ILE A 69 8.67 4.41 -7.77
N THR A 70 7.75 5.03 -8.51
CA THR A 70 8.01 5.74 -9.77
C THR A 70 7.32 7.09 -9.79
#